data_AF-A0A327NFY2-F1
#
_entry.id   AF-A0A327NFY2-F1
#
_cell.length_a   1.000
_cell.length_b   1.000
_cell.length_c   1.000
_cell.angle_alpha   90.00
_cell.angle_beta   90.00
_cell.angle_gamma   90.00
#
_symmetry.space_group_name_H-M   'P 1'
#
loop_
_entity.id
_entity.type
_entity.pdbx_description
1 polymer ?
#
loop_
_entity_poly.entity_id
_entity_poly.type
_entity_poly.pdbx_seq_one_letter_code
_entity_poly.pdbx_strand_id
1 'polypeptide(L)'
;MRTLWGSIYVWWIFTSTSITAQTITRGPYLQLGTQTAASIRWRTDIPTVGRVTYGLSVGNLTGSVSEAVSTTEHEVRITGLTPDSHYFYSVGTTTQVLQQGTDNYFLTAPPVTSKRKIRVVSFGDCGINPNNNQINVRDAFLNFRGNTPTDLWMLIGDNSYDGDDPAFQVNFFEQYQTNLMKNSMLFGVPGNHDYSNNSALGASHNIPYFSIFSFPTNAEAGGVASGTKEWYSFDYGPIHFVMLDGFGTRNVNGMDTRFFADTVNHPQVAWLKQDLATTTQKWKIVYQHFPPYSHGAHNSDNDPDLIAIRQFINPILERYGVDLVMLGHSHNYERSYPLHDQYGPLSDYTSNPDAYRFPDDTGTGQYDGTVNSCPYRSTSEKKKQGTVYVVAGSAGALGYNPFLSPHPAMVSTQRLTGGSFYFEVEDNRLDAKFIQPNPPSAYSISDQFTILKDVGLTQTLTIPAGQSISLTASYISDYQWSSPTNAGFSASTRSIVVTPTAGSTTTYLVRDSKNCVQDAFTVIGSGAMFTLKAGNWNDPSVWSGNRVPTSADAIQLKHIVSIPDHTEVHALTITYDPGTKVQLGTQAKLSLAN
;
A
#
# COMPACT_ATOMS: atom_id res chain seq x y z
N MET A 1 83.11 49.86 27.86
CA MET A 1 82.28 49.60 26.65
C MET A 1 82.74 48.31 26.00
N ARG A 2 81.91 47.25 26.06
CA ARG A 2 81.84 46.14 25.10
C ARG A 2 80.55 45.38 25.43
N THR A 3 79.54 45.63 24.62
CA THR A 3 78.19 45.05 24.72
C THR A 3 78.15 43.83 23.82
N LEU A 4 77.80 42.65 24.35
CA LEU A 4 77.51 41.44 23.58
C LEU A 4 76.00 41.23 23.59
N TRP A 5 75.39 41.29 22.41
CA TRP A 5 73.97 41.00 22.17
C TRP A 5 73.83 39.53 21.78
N GLY A 6 72.98 38.79 22.50
CA GLY A 6 72.55 37.45 22.13
C GLY A 6 71.33 37.50 21.21
N SER A 7 71.38 36.77 20.10
CA SER A 7 70.25 36.60 19.18
C SER A 7 69.47 35.33 19.55
N ILE A 8 68.20 35.50 19.92
CA ILE A 8 67.23 34.41 20.11
C ILE A 8 66.55 34.17 18.75
N TYR A 9 66.68 32.96 18.21
CA TYR A 9 65.91 32.51 17.04
C TYR A 9 64.59 31.90 17.52
N VAL A 10 63.49 32.58 17.22
CA VAL A 10 62.12 32.07 17.42
C VAL A 10 61.74 31.27 16.16
N TRP A 11 61.62 29.96 16.30
CA TRP A 11 61.05 29.09 15.28
C TRP A 11 59.52 29.15 15.36
N TRP A 12 58.88 29.72 14.35
CA TRP A 12 57.44 29.65 14.18
C TRP A 12 57.08 28.29 13.58
N ILE A 13 56.52 27.40 14.40
CA ILE A 13 55.86 26.18 13.90
C ILE A 13 54.48 26.62 13.38
N PHE A 14 54.35 26.72 12.05
CA PHE A 14 53.04 26.82 11.42
C PHE A 14 52.41 25.43 11.40
N THR A 15 51.55 25.13 12.37
CA THR A 15 50.63 23.99 12.26
C THR A 15 49.57 24.33 11.22
N SER A 16 49.72 23.83 10.00
CA SER A 16 48.64 23.86 9.01
C SER A 16 47.54 22.91 9.47
N THR A 17 46.50 23.43 10.11
CA THR A 17 45.25 22.69 10.31
C THR A 17 44.53 22.64 8.96
N SER A 18 44.60 21.50 8.27
CA SER A 18 43.72 21.24 7.13
C SER A 18 42.28 21.19 7.64
N ILE A 19 41.49 22.22 7.37
CA ILE A 19 40.04 22.20 7.60
C ILE A 19 39.44 21.36 6.48
N THR A 20 39.20 20.08 6.73
CA THR A 20 38.34 19.26 5.85
C THR A 20 36.90 19.70 6.08
N ALA A 21 36.22 20.13 5.02
CA ALA A 21 34.78 20.37 5.08
C ALA A 21 34.07 19.06 5.43
N GLN A 22 33.11 19.11 6.36
CA GLN A 22 32.33 17.94 6.75
C GLN A 22 31.60 17.35 5.53
N THR A 23 31.52 16.03 5.47
CA THR A 23 30.91 15.32 4.35
C THR A 23 29.82 14.34 4.80
N ILE A 24 28.83 14.14 3.93
CA ILE A 24 27.86 13.04 4.07
C ILE A 24 28.52 11.79 3.50
N THR A 25 28.63 10.73 4.30
CA THR A 25 29.16 9.43 3.88
C THR A 25 28.06 8.44 3.51
N ARG A 26 26.82 8.69 3.93
CA ARG A 26 25.64 7.87 3.61
C ARG A 26 24.37 8.70 3.59
N GLY A 27 23.54 8.52 2.56
CA GLY A 27 22.21 9.13 2.48
C GLY A 27 22.22 10.54 1.88
N PRO A 28 21.18 11.36 2.14
CA PRO A 28 20.05 11.14 3.05
C PRO A 28 19.07 10.06 2.57
N TYR A 29 18.34 9.47 3.50
CA TYR A 29 17.27 8.50 3.23
C TYR A 29 16.07 8.72 4.16
N LEU A 30 14.87 8.43 3.63
CA LEU A 30 13.58 8.72 4.25
C LEU A 30 13.00 7.50 4.95
N GLN A 31 12.53 7.67 6.19
CA GLN A 31 11.99 6.60 7.03
C GLN A 31 10.79 7.10 7.84
N LEU A 32 10.02 6.17 8.41
CA LEU A 32 8.94 6.44 9.37
C LEU A 32 7.98 7.56 8.92
N GLY A 33 7.59 7.50 7.65
CA GLY A 33 6.62 8.41 7.05
C GLY A 33 5.21 8.17 7.59
N THR A 34 4.55 9.24 8.01
CA THR A 34 3.18 9.23 8.53
C THR A 34 2.39 10.38 7.88
N GLN A 35 1.12 10.55 8.25
CA GLN A 35 0.33 11.68 7.78
C GLN A 35 0.87 13.04 8.26
N THR A 36 1.52 13.08 9.42
CA THR A 36 1.88 14.36 10.05
C THR A 36 3.35 14.47 10.42
N ALA A 37 4.18 13.54 9.94
CA ALA A 37 5.59 13.49 10.33
C ALA A 37 6.41 12.57 9.39
N ALA A 38 7.69 12.88 9.21
CA ALA A 38 8.67 12.05 8.48
C ALA A 38 10.03 12.03 9.23
N SER A 39 10.80 10.95 9.14
CA SER A 39 12.18 10.88 9.63
C SER A 39 13.15 10.94 8.45
N ILE A 40 14.21 11.75 8.59
CA ILE A 40 15.30 11.84 7.62
C ILE A 40 16.59 11.41 8.31
N ARG A 41 17.28 10.44 7.70
CA ARG A 41 18.51 9.86 8.22
C ARG A 41 19.66 10.09 7.26
N TRP A 42 20.88 10.28 7.80
CA TRP A 42 22.12 10.35 7.03
C TRP A 42 23.32 10.07 7.93
N ARG A 43 24.48 9.78 7.35
CA ARG A 43 25.75 9.62 8.07
C ARG A 43 26.74 10.69 7.68
N THR A 44 27.51 11.17 8.65
CA THR A 44 28.64 12.09 8.42
C THR A 44 29.97 11.46 8.82
N ASP A 45 31.06 11.99 8.26
CA ASP A 45 32.43 11.55 8.51
C ASP A 45 32.95 11.88 9.92
N ILE A 46 32.42 12.94 10.54
CA ILE A 46 32.75 13.37 11.90
C ILE A 46 31.49 13.69 12.70
N PRO A 47 31.47 13.47 14.04
CA PRO A 47 30.30 13.78 14.85
C PRO A 47 29.91 15.26 14.77
N THR A 48 28.63 15.53 14.46
CA THR A 48 28.06 16.89 14.51
C THR A 48 26.63 16.92 15.02
N VAL A 49 26.12 18.11 15.33
CA VAL A 49 24.68 18.29 15.58
C VAL A 49 23.96 18.39 14.25
N GLY A 50 23.19 17.36 13.90
CA GLY A 50 22.43 17.29 12.67
C GLY A 50 21.27 18.30 12.65
N ARG A 51 20.97 18.83 11.46
CA ARG A 51 19.82 19.72 11.22
C ARG A 51 19.15 19.36 9.91
N VAL A 52 17.82 19.36 9.96
CA VAL A 52 16.96 19.36 8.78
C VAL A 52 16.26 20.71 8.70
N THR A 53 16.25 21.32 7.51
CA THR A 53 15.29 22.39 7.19
C THR A 53 14.30 21.87 6.16
N TYR A 54 13.05 22.31 6.22
CA TYR A 54 11.98 21.78 5.37
C TYR A 54 10.93 22.85 5.04
N GLY A 55 10.19 22.65 3.94
CA GLY A 55 9.15 23.56 3.50
C GLY A 55 8.40 23.04 2.27
N LEU A 56 7.35 23.74 1.86
CA LEU A 56 6.51 23.35 0.71
C LEU A 56 7.10 23.80 -0.65
N SER A 57 8.26 24.47 -0.64
CA SER A 57 8.96 24.89 -1.85
C SER A 57 10.46 24.79 -1.64
N VAL A 58 11.18 24.30 -2.65
CA VAL A 58 12.64 24.14 -2.64
C VAL A 58 13.39 25.45 -2.33
N GLY A 59 12.83 26.60 -2.73
CA GLY A 59 13.44 27.91 -2.48
C GLY A 59 13.07 28.55 -1.13
N ASN A 60 12.19 27.93 -0.35
CA ASN A 60 11.67 28.48 0.90
C ASN A 60 11.44 27.41 1.96
N LEU A 61 12.52 26.97 2.60
CA LEU A 61 12.51 26.00 3.71
C LEU A 61 12.37 26.74 5.04
N THR A 62 11.13 26.97 5.48
CA THR A 62 10.81 27.80 6.66
C THR A 62 10.86 27.04 7.99
N GLY A 63 10.69 25.72 7.96
CA GLY A 63 10.76 24.86 9.13
C GLY A 63 12.17 24.35 9.37
N SER A 64 12.52 24.06 10.63
CA SER A 64 13.78 23.36 10.94
C SER A 64 13.70 22.55 12.23
N VAL A 65 14.39 21.42 12.26
CA VAL A 65 14.59 20.58 13.44
C VAL A 65 16.08 20.27 13.56
N SER A 66 16.62 20.39 14.77
CA SER A 66 18.01 20.04 15.08
C SER A 66 18.05 18.96 16.15
N GLU A 67 19.03 18.08 16.04
CA GLU A 67 19.33 17.10 17.09
C GLU A 67 19.85 17.81 18.35
N ALA A 68 19.74 17.14 19.49
CA ALA A 68 20.21 17.67 20.76
C ALA A 68 21.70 17.39 21.00
N VAL A 69 22.24 16.36 20.35
CA VAL A 69 23.60 15.83 20.61
C VAL A 69 24.34 15.62 19.31
N SER A 70 25.68 15.68 19.40
CA SER A 70 26.57 15.43 18.29
C SER A 70 26.68 13.92 18.02
N THR A 71 26.53 13.50 16.77
CA THR A 71 26.59 12.10 16.32
C THR A 71 27.10 12.02 14.88
N THR A 72 27.54 10.84 14.45
CA THR A 72 27.79 10.54 13.02
C THR A 72 26.58 9.89 12.35
N GLU A 73 25.71 9.22 13.11
CA GLU A 73 24.46 8.62 12.63
C GLU A 73 23.31 9.54 12.99
N HIS A 74 22.80 10.28 12.01
CA HIS A 74 21.75 11.27 12.23
C HIS A 74 20.38 10.68 11.95
N GLU A 75 19.41 10.99 12.81
CA GLU A 75 17.99 10.70 12.60
C GLU A 75 17.15 11.86 13.10
N VAL A 76 16.65 12.68 12.18
CA VAL A 76 15.83 13.84 12.52
C VAL A 76 14.37 13.57 12.17
N ARG A 77 13.53 13.56 13.21
CA ARG A 77 12.07 13.45 13.11
C ARG A 77 11.44 14.84 12.95
N ILE A 78 10.78 15.08 11.83
CA ILE A 78 9.93 16.25 11.62
C ILE A 78 8.49 15.90 12.00
N THR A 79 7.82 16.73 12.79
CA THR A 79 6.43 16.55 13.21
C THR A 79 5.56 17.77 12.89
N GLY A 80 4.23 17.61 12.97
CA GLY A 80 3.28 18.71 12.74
C GLY A 80 3.11 19.06 11.26
N LEU A 81 3.38 18.10 10.37
CA LEU A 81 3.22 18.25 8.93
C LEU A 81 1.75 18.13 8.53
N THR A 82 1.40 18.73 7.39
CA THR A 82 0.08 18.57 6.78
C THR A 82 0.01 17.23 6.04
N PRO A 83 -1.05 16.42 6.20
CA PRO A 83 -1.26 15.21 5.42
C PRO A 83 -1.27 15.46 3.91
N ASP A 84 -0.96 14.41 3.15
CA ASP A 84 -0.95 14.41 1.68
C ASP A 84 -0.20 15.57 1.01
N SER A 85 0.89 16.01 1.61
CA SER A 85 1.66 17.18 1.18
C SER A 85 3.07 16.82 0.71
N HIS A 86 3.55 17.59 -0.25
CA HIS A 86 4.87 17.48 -0.85
C HIS A 86 5.82 18.48 -0.18
N TYR A 87 6.76 17.98 0.64
CA TYR A 87 7.74 18.79 1.35
C TYR A 87 9.13 18.62 0.74
N PHE A 88 9.84 19.72 0.53
CA PHE A 88 11.26 19.75 0.23
C PHE A 88 12.06 19.84 1.52
N TYR A 89 13.31 19.35 1.51
CA TYR A 89 14.19 19.43 2.67
C TYR A 89 15.66 19.67 2.29
N SER A 90 16.43 20.12 3.27
CA SER A 90 17.89 20.06 3.26
C SER A 90 18.39 19.36 4.52
N VAL A 91 19.56 18.72 4.42
CA VAL A 91 20.26 18.12 5.56
C VAL A 91 21.62 18.76 5.75
N GLY A 92 22.08 18.83 6.99
CA GLY A 92 23.41 19.31 7.32
C GLY A 92 23.60 19.47 8.81
N THR A 93 24.34 20.50 9.20
CA THR A 93 24.53 20.89 10.60
C THR A 93 23.75 22.13 10.95
N THR A 94 23.86 22.57 12.21
CA THR A 94 23.31 23.85 12.66
C THR A 94 23.90 25.06 11.92
N THR A 95 25.08 24.92 11.31
CA THR A 95 25.80 26.03 10.65
C THR A 95 26.03 25.84 9.15
N GLN A 96 25.86 24.63 8.61
CA GLN A 96 26.17 24.33 7.21
C GLN A 96 25.11 23.41 6.61
N VAL A 97 24.61 23.76 5.42
CA VAL A 97 23.83 22.83 4.58
C VAL A 97 24.81 21.91 3.86
N LEU A 98 24.66 20.59 4.04
CA LEU A 98 25.50 19.58 3.39
C LEU A 98 24.85 19.05 2.10
N GLN A 99 23.52 18.95 2.07
CA GLN A 99 22.80 18.57 0.85
C GLN A 99 21.41 19.21 0.79
N GLN A 100 21.05 19.67 -0.41
CA GLN A 100 19.72 20.19 -0.79
C GLN A 100 19.53 20.02 -2.30
N GLY A 101 18.28 20.07 -2.77
CA GLY A 101 17.98 19.98 -4.19
C GLY A 101 16.49 19.82 -4.49
N THR A 102 16.12 19.89 -5.77
CA THR A 102 14.75 19.62 -6.22
C THR A 102 14.40 18.13 -6.12
N ASP A 103 15.39 17.26 -5.95
CA ASP A 103 15.28 15.82 -5.73
C ASP A 103 15.32 15.43 -4.23
N ASN A 104 15.46 16.40 -3.32
CA ASN A 104 15.36 16.24 -1.87
C ASN A 104 13.95 16.65 -1.42
N TYR A 105 13.01 15.71 -1.51
CA TYR A 105 11.64 15.91 -1.06
C TYR A 105 11.08 14.66 -0.41
N PHE A 106 9.94 14.75 0.25
CA PHE A 106 9.17 13.59 0.69
C PHE A 106 7.68 13.90 0.63
N LEU A 107 6.87 12.84 0.58
CA LEU A 107 5.42 12.92 0.66
C LEU A 107 4.98 12.45 2.05
N THR A 108 4.13 13.22 2.72
CA THR A 108 3.41 12.72 3.90
C THR A 108 2.30 11.79 3.46
N ALA A 109 2.00 10.76 4.28
CA ALA A 109 0.94 9.82 3.96
C ALA A 109 -0.41 10.56 3.77
N PRO A 110 -1.24 10.12 2.81
CA PRO A 110 -2.58 10.67 2.66
C PRO A 110 -3.50 10.18 3.79
N PRO A 111 -4.60 10.90 4.08
CA PRO A 111 -5.65 10.42 4.98
C PRO A 111 -6.16 9.05 4.58
N VAL A 112 -6.57 8.23 5.56
CA VAL A 112 -7.05 6.85 5.32
C VAL A 112 -8.28 6.76 4.42
N THR A 113 -9.04 7.85 4.30
CA THR A 113 -10.22 7.99 3.42
C THR A 113 -9.86 8.46 2.01
N SER A 114 -8.57 8.68 1.71
CA SER A 114 -8.14 9.20 0.43
C SER A 114 -8.47 8.23 -0.71
N LYS A 115 -8.88 8.80 -1.83
CA LYS A 115 -9.14 8.09 -3.08
C LYS A 115 -8.09 8.37 -4.14
N ARG A 116 -7.04 9.14 -3.82
CA ARG A 116 -5.98 9.42 -4.77
C ARG A 116 -5.22 8.14 -5.11
N LYS A 117 -4.54 8.19 -6.25
CA LYS A 117 -3.58 7.16 -6.64
C LYS A 117 -2.36 7.17 -5.72
N ILE A 118 -2.03 6.02 -5.13
CA ILE A 118 -0.84 5.74 -4.34
C ILE A 118 0.07 4.84 -5.16
N ARG A 119 1.37 5.16 -5.23
CA ARG A 119 2.35 4.48 -6.10
C ARG A 119 3.46 3.84 -5.30
N VAL A 120 3.59 2.54 -5.44
CA VAL A 120 4.52 1.73 -4.67
C VAL A 120 5.43 0.97 -5.61
N VAL A 121 6.72 0.94 -5.30
CA VAL A 121 7.68 0.08 -5.97
C VAL A 121 8.34 -0.83 -4.93
N SER A 122 8.54 -2.09 -5.26
CA SER A 122 9.26 -3.04 -4.42
C SER A 122 10.48 -3.61 -5.11
N PHE A 123 11.60 -3.64 -4.39
CA PHE A 123 12.87 -4.21 -4.83
C PHE A 123 13.20 -5.38 -3.89
N GLY A 124 13.29 -6.59 -4.45
CA GLY A 124 13.72 -7.79 -3.73
C GLY A 124 15.13 -8.18 -4.13
N ASP A 125 15.92 -8.61 -3.15
CA ASP A 125 17.24 -9.20 -3.37
C ASP A 125 18.16 -8.23 -4.12
N CYS A 126 18.02 -6.94 -3.80
CA CYS A 126 18.70 -5.89 -4.51
C CYS A 126 20.16 -5.76 -4.11
N GLY A 127 20.59 -6.29 -2.96
CA GLY A 127 21.92 -6.05 -2.38
C GLY A 127 23.11 -6.70 -3.08
N ILE A 128 23.02 -6.99 -4.38
CA ILE A 128 24.12 -7.51 -5.19
C ILE A 128 23.92 -7.11 -6.66
N ASN A 129 25.02 -6.90 -7.41
CA ASN A 129 24.97 -6.36 -8.77
C ASN A 129 25.64 -7.25 -9.85
N PRO A 130 25.28 -8.53 -9.98
CA PRO A 130 25.84 -9.40 -11.02
C PRO A 130 25.50 -8.85 -12.41
N ASN A 131 26.49 -8.73 -13.29
CA ASN A 131 26.33 -8.23 -14.66
C ASN A 131 25.57 -6.90 -14.77
N ASN A 132 25.74 -6.01 -13.79
CA ASN A 132 25.05 -4.72 -13.72
C ASN A 132 23.52 -4.80 -13.55
N ASN A 133 22.96 -5.96 -13.17
CA ASN A 133 21.51 -6.17 -13.07
C ASN A 133 20.85 -5.16 -12.13
N GLN A 134 21.41 -4.93 -10.94
CA GLN A 134 20.86 -4.01 -9.94
C GLN A 134 20.71 -2.59 -10.46
N ILE A 135 21.77 -2.09 -11.09
CA ILE A 135 21.81 -0.75 -11.69
C ILE A 135 20.82 -0.65 -12.85
N ASN A 136 20.78 -1.68 -13.72
CA ASN A 136 19.87 -1.70 -14.85
C ASN A 136 18.41 -1.71 -14.41
N VAL A 137 18.05 -2.49 -13.39
CA VAL A 137 16.68 -2.54 -12.83
C VAL A 137 16.29 -1.20 -12.22
N ARG A 138 17.18 -0.59 -11.43
CA ARG A 138 17.00 0.77 -10.89
C ARG A 138 16.69 1.75 -12.01
N ASP A 139 17.53 1.77 -13.05
CA ASP A 139 17.40 2.74 -14.13
C ASP A 139 16.15 2.48 -14.98
N ALA A 140 15.78 1.22 -15.21
CA ALA A 140 14.51 0.87 -15.87
C ALA A 140 13.30 1.43 -15.09
N PHE A 141 13.28 1.28 -13.77
CA PHE A 141 12.24 1.86 -12.93
C PHE A 141 12.24 3.41 -12.97
N LEU A 142 13.41 4.04 -12.82
CA LEU A 142 13.53 5.50 -12.88
C LEU A 142 13.01 6.06 -14.22
N ASN A 143 13.31 5.38 -15.33
CA ASN A 143 12.77 5.74 -16.65
C ASN A 143 11.26 5.50 -16.76
N PHE A 144 10.74 4.41 -16.18
CA PHE A 144 9.30 4.15 -16.13
C PHE A 144 8.53 5.22 -15.36
N ARG A 145 8.98 5.58 -14.14
CA ARG A 145 8.29 6.58 -13.31
C ARG A 145 8.39 8.00 -13.88
N GLY A 146 9.47 8.30 -14.61
CA GLY A 146 9.80 9.66 -15.07
C GLY A 146 9.82 10.65 -13.90
N ASN A 147 9.11 11.77 -14.05
CA ASN A 147 9.00 12.80 -13.01
C ASN A 147 7.91 12.52 -11.97
N THR A 148 7.19 11.41 -12.08
CA THR A 148 6.10 11.09 -11.15
C THR A 148 6.69 10.69 -9.78
N PRO A 149 6.30 11.33 -8.68
CA PRO A 149 6.71 10.92 -7.34
C PRO A 149 6.32 9.48 -7.03
N THR A 150 7.22 8.76 -6.38
CA THR A 150 6.97 7.44 -5.80
C THR A 150 6.57 7.66 -4.34
N ASP A 151 5.39 7.18 -3.95
CA ASP A 151 4.90 7.33 -2.57
C ASP A 151 5.75 6.47 -1.62
N LEU A 152 5.90 5.19 -1.96
CA LEU A 152 6.58 4.20 -1.14
C LEU A 152 7.58 3.39 -1.97
N TRP A 153 8.76 3.18 -1.39
CA TRP A 153 9.74 2.21 -1.86
C TRP A 153 9.84 1.10 -0.81
N MET A 154 9.55 -0.13 -1.23
CA MET A 154 9.52 -1.30 -0.36
C MET A 154 10.69 -2.21 -0.66
N LEU A 155 11.41 -2.63 0.38
CA LEU A 155 12.40 -3.68 0.28
C LEU A 155 11.79 -5.00 0.72
N ILE A 156 11.94 -6.04 -0.10
CA ILE A 156 11.41 -7.39 0.19
C ILE A 156 12.53 -8.40 0.54
N GLY A 157 13.63 -7.90 1.11
CA GLY A 157 14.71 -8.66 1.75
C GLY A 157 15.96 -8.82 0.89
N ASP A 158 17.03 -9.30 1.54
CA ASP A 158 18.39 -9.44 1.00
C ASP A 158 18.92 -8.13 0.40
N ASN A 159 18.94 -7.13 1.27
CA ASN A 159 19.15 -5.73 0.92
C ASN A 159 20.62 -5.38 0.73
N SER A 160 21.53 -6.15 1.33
CA SER A 160 22.98 -5.94 1.26
C SER A 160 23.82 -7.22 1.03
N TYR A 161 23.20 -8.41 1.09
CA TYR A 161 23.80 -9.75 0.93
C TYR A 161 24.79 -10.22 2.01
N ASP A 162 25.65 -9.35 2.53
CA ASP A 162 26.50 -9.70 3.68
C ASP A 162 25.88 -9.27 5.02
N GLY A 163 24.91 -8.35 4.98
CA GLY A 163 24.17 -7.90 6.15
C GLY A 163 24.98 -7.04 7.13
N ASP A 164 26.27 -6.82 6.85
CA ASP A 164 27.13 -5.95 7.63
C ASP A 164 27.07 -4.47 7.16
N ASP A 165 27.53 -3.55 8.01
CA ASP A 165 27.43 -2.11 7.70
C ASP A 165 28.21 -1.69 6.44
N PRO A 166 29.46 -2.17 6.20
CA PRO A 166 30.17 -1.94 4.95
C PRO A 166 29.44 -2.45 3.70
N ALA A 167 28.83 -3.64 3.76
CA ALA A 167 28.07 -4.16 2.64
C ALA A 167 26.81 -3.34 2.36
N PHE A 168 26.11 -2.87 3.40
CA PHE A 168 25.04 -1.88 3.20
C PHE A 168 25.55 -0.63 2.48
N GLN A 169 26.74 -0.14 2.82
CA GLN A 169 27.30 1.03 2.15
C GLN A 169 27.49 0.78 0.65
N VAL A 170 28.21 -0.27 0.28
CA VAL A 170 28.63 -0.53 -1.11
C VAL A 170 27.48 -1.08 -1.95
N ASN A 171 26.77 -2.08 -1.43
CA ASN A 171 25.78 -2.84 -2.21
C ASN A 171 24.40 -2.17 -2.22
N PHE A 172 24.11 -1.27 -1.29
CA PHE A 172 22.81 -0.61 -1.19
C PHE A 172 22.90 0.91 -1.33
N PHE A 173 23.59 1.60 -0.41
CA PHE A 173 23.61 3.06 -0.40
C PHE A 173 24.26 3.66 -1.65
N GLU A 174 25.42 3.17 -2.08
CA GLU A 174 26.07 3.68 -3.30
C GLU A 174 25.21 3.51 -4.56
N GLN A 175 24.29 2.56 -4.58
CA GLN A 175 23.42 2.27 -5.72
C GLN A 175 22.19 3.18 -5.77
N TYR A 176 21.70 3.66 -4.61
CA TYR A 176 20.40 4.34 -4.52
C TYR A 176 20.43 5.73 -3.88
N GLN A 177 21.50 6.12 -3.17
CA GLN A 177 21.56 7.37 -2.40
C GLN A 177 21.50 8.62 -3.26
N THR A 178 21.83 8.51 -4.55
CA THR A 178 21.77 9.63 -5.50
C THR A 178 20.40 9.81 -6.14
N ASN A 179 19.44 8.90 -5.90
CA ASN A 179 18.14 8.85 -6.58
C ASN A 179 16.96 8.60 -5.62
N LEU A 180 16.51 7.35 -5.46
CA LEU A 180 15.29 6.96 -4.74
C LEU A 180 15.34 7.33 -3.26
N MET A 181 16.48 7.14 -2.59
CA MET A 181 16.61 7.38 -1.14
C MET A 181 16.25 8.81 -0.73
N LYS A 182 16.54 9.78 -1.59
CA LYS A 182 16.30 11.20 -1.29
C LYS A 182 14.82 11.58 -1.37
N ASN A 183 13.99 10.79 -2.05
CA ASN A 183 12.62 11.17 -2.40
C ASN A 183 11.54 10.10 -2.36
N SER A 184 11.88 8.87 -1.99
CA SER A 184 10.93 7.77 -1.85
C SER A 184 10.94 7.29 -0.40
N MET A 185 9.78 7.27 0.25
CA MET A 185 9.67 6.82 1.64
C MET A 185 9.92 5.33 1.70
N LEU A 186 10.96 4.92 2.44
CA LEU A 186 11.46 3.55 2.41
C LEU A 186 10.94 2.74 3.60
N PHE A 187 10.39 1.57 3.29
CA PHE A 187 10.01 0.52 4.25
C PHE A 187 10.65 -0.80 3.80
N GLY A 188 10.91 -1.74 4.70
CA GLY A 188 11.60 -2.97 4.31
C GLY A 188 11.34 -4.16 5.22
N VAL A 189 11.70 -5.33 4.72
CA VAL A 189 11.89 -6.57 5.50
C VAL A 189 13.37 -6.96 5.46
N PRO A 190 13.91 -7.60 6.50
CA PRO A 190 15.18 -8.31 6.39
C PRO A 190 14.97 -9.63 5.61
N GLY A 191 15.93 -9.97 4.76
CA GLY A 191 16.08 -11.35 4.25
C GLY A 191 17.09 -12.15 5.08
N ASN A 192 17.36 -13.40 4.68
CA ASN A 192 18.32 -14.24 5.42
C ASN A 192 19.74 -13.69 5.37
N HIS A 193 20.11 -13.01 4.30
CA HIS A 193 21.42 -12.39 4.17
C HIS A 193 21.55 -11.09 4.99
N ASP A 194 20.44 -10.43 5.34
CA ASP A 194 20.47 -9.21 6.16
C ASP A 194 20.75 -9.50 7.64
N TYR A 195 20.61 -10.76 8.06
CA TYR A 195 20.98 -11.26 9.38
C TYR A 195 22.51 -11.42 9.57
N SER A 196 23.29 -10.58 8.89
CA SER A 196 24.76 -10.38 9.01
C SER A 196 25.67 -11.55 8.63
N ASN A 197 25.12 -12.65 8.09
CA ASN A 197 25.84 -13.92 7.86
C ASN A 197 26.68 -14.38 9.09
N ASN A 198 26.28 -13.95 10.29
CA ASN A 198 26.94 -14.22 11.55
C ASN A 198 25.91 -14.77 12.52
N SER A 199 26.08 -16.04 12.91
CA SER A 199 25.09 -16.75 13.72
C SER A 199 24.86 -16.11 15.10
N ALA A 200 25.89 -15.52 15.72
CA ALA A 200 25.77 -14.88 17.03
C ALA A 200 24.99 -13.56 16.94
N LEU A 201 25.34 -12.71 15.96
CA LEU A 201 24.63 -11.46 15.74
C LEU A 201 23.18 -11.73 15.31
N GLY A 202 22.97 -12.69 14.41
CA GLY A 202 21.65 -13.09 13.97
C GLY A 202 20.78 -13.64 15.11
N ALA A 203 21.33 -14.46 16.00
CA ALA A 203 20.60 -14.95 17.18
C ALA A 203 20.29 -13.85 18.20
N SER A 204 21.16 -12.84 18.33
CA SER A 204 20.96 -11.71 19.25
C SER A 204 20.08 -10.59 18.69
N HIS A 205 19.79 -10.62 17.38
CA HIS A 205 19.12 -9.54 16.63
C HIS A 205 19.86 -8.20 16.66
N ASN A 206 21.11 -8.17 17.12
CA ASN A 206 21.97 -6.98 17.07
C ASN A 206 22.69 -6.90 15.71
N ILE A 207 21.91 -6.72 14.65
CA ILE A 207 22.39 -6.69 13.26
C ILE A 207 22.32 -5.28 12.68
N PRO A 208 23.21 -4.92 11.73
CA PRO A 208 23.22 -3.59 11.11
C PRO A 208 21.89 -3.17 10.52
N TYR A 209 21.12 -4.09 9.93
CA TYR A 209 19.77 -3.81 9.41
C TYR A 209 18.88 -3.03 10.40
N PHE A 210 18.77 -3.49 11.65
CA PHE A 210 17.93 -2.84 12.67
C PHE A 210 18.53 -1.55 13.25
N SER A 211 19.82 -1.29 13.02
CA SER A 211 20.46 -0.01 13.34
C SER A 211 20.28 1.04 12.24
N ILE A 212 20.24 0.59 10.98
CA ILE A 212 20.17 1.44 9.78
C ILE A 212 18.73 1.92 9.51
N PHE A 213 17.73 1.06 9.69
CA PHE A 213 16.33 1.38 9.36
C PHE A 213 15.46 1.70 10.57
N SER A 214 14.45 2.55 10.34
CA SER A 214 13.44 2.97 11.34
C SER A 214 12.04 2.59 10.89
N PHE A 215 11.32 1.90 11.77
CA PHE A 215 10.00 1.35 11.49
C PHE A 215 8.98 1.73 12.57
N PRO A 216 7.67 1.71 12.26
CA PRO A 216 6.60 2.14 13.17
C PRO A 216 6.28 1.10 14.26
N THR A 217 7.23 0.89 15.17
CA THR A 217 7.13 -0.12 16.24
C THR A 217 6.02 0.17 17.26
N ASN A 218 5.59 1.43 17.39
CA ASN A 218 4.57 1.88 18.33
C ASN A 218 3.25 2.26 17.63
N ALA A 219 3.01 1.73 16.42
CA ALA A 219 1.86 2.10 15.58
C ALA A 219 1.78 3.60 15.23
N GLU A 220 2.92 4.28 15.14
CA GLU A 220 3.00 5.71 14.80
C GLU A 220 2.42 6.01 13.41
N ALA A 221 2.37 5.00 12.55
CA ALA A 221 1.88 5.06 11.19
C ALA A 221 0.56 4.29 10.97
N GLY A 222 -0.12 3.85 12.03
CA GLY A 222 -1.33 3.02 11.94
C GLY A 222 -1.08 1.54 12.28
N GLY A 223 -2.16 0.74 12.26
CA GLY A 223 -2.15 -0.66 12.71
C GLY A 223 -1.95 -0.86 14.21
N VAL A 224 -1.48 -2.05 14.60
CA VAL A 224 -1.26 -2.44 16.01
C VAL A 224 0.22 -2.36 16.37
N ALA A 225 0.55 -1.77 17.53
CA ALA A 225 1.92 -1.65 17.99
C ALA A 225 2.55 -3.04 18.19
N SER A 226 3.66 -3.31 17.50
CA SER A 226 4.41 -4.56 17.61
C SER A 226 5.48 -4.51 18.72
N GLY A 227 5.93 -3.31 19.09
CA GLY A 227 7.01 -3.07 20.04
C GLY A 227 8.39 -3.49 19.55
N THR A 228 8.53 -3.77 18.25
CA THR A 228 9.70 -4.47 17.68
C THR A 228 9.91 -4.05 16.22
N LYS A 229 11.16 -4.10 15.72
CA LYS A 229 11.51 -3.75 14.32
C LYS A 229 11.43 -4.94 13.35
N GLU A 230 11.32 -6.14 13.90
CA GLU A 230 11.27 -7.44 13.26
C GLU A 230 9.94 -7.65 12.53
N TRP A 231 8.83 -7.12 13.05
CA TRP A 231 7.55 -7.10 12.36
C TRP A 231 6.78 -5.85 12.76
N TYR A 232 6.03 -5.29 11.82
CA TYR A 232 5.28 -4.06 12.02
C TYR A 232 4.21 -3.88 10.94
N SER A 233 3.29 -2.96 11.18
CA SER A 233 2.25 -2.58 10.23
C SER A 233 2.21 -1.06 10.07
N PHE A 234 1.62 -0.58 8.97
CA PHE A 234 1.33 0.83 8.81
C PHE A 234 0.20 1.06 7.80
N ASP A 235 -0.46 2.19 7.92
CA ASP A 235 -1.47 2.66 6.99
C ASP A 235 -0.89 3.77 6.11
N TYR A 236 -1.10 3.65 4.79
CA TYR A 236 -0.80 4.71 3.84
C TYR A 236 -2.02 4.93 2.94
N GLY A 237 -2.80 5.97 3.24
CA GLY A 237 -4.13 6.13 2.65
C GLY A 237 -5.03 4.94 2.97
N PRO A 238 -5.82 4.41 2.02
CA PRO A 238 -6.75 3.29 2.23
C PRO A 238 -6.07 1.91 2.26
N ILE A 239 -4.73 1.86 2.31
CA ILE A 239 -3.93 0.62 2.28
C ILE A 239 -3.35 0.37 3.66
N HIS A 240 -3.53 -0.86 4.14
CA HIS A 240 -2.85 -1.40 5.31
C HIS A 240 -1.73 -2.34 4.85
N PHE A 241 -0.52 -2.00 5.24
CA PHE A 241 0.68 -2.76 4.97
C PHE A 241 1.11 -3.54 6.21
N VAL A 242 1.47 -4.81 6.02
CA VAL A 242 1.97 -5.68 7.07
C VAL A 242 3.31 -6.27 6.67
N MET A 243 4.32 -6.00 7.49
CA MET A 243 5.67 -6.53 7.39
C MET A 243 5.80 -7.76 8.28
N LEU A 244 6.24 -8.88 7.71
CA LEU A 244 6.60 -10.07 8.46
C LEU A 244 8.07 -10.43 8.23
N ASP A 245 8.78 -10.71 9.32
CA ASP A 245 10.10 -11.31 9.23
C ASP A 245 9.95 -12.83 9.10
N GLY A 246 10.52 -13.34 8.01
CA GLY A 246 10.47 -14.75 7.62
C GLY A 246 11.72 -15.54 7.99
N PHE A 247 12.75 -14.91 8.55
CA PHE A 247 14.01 -15.58 8.87
C PHE A 247 14.34 -15.59 10.36
N GLY A 248 14.05 -14.51 11.07
CA GLY A 248 14.37 -14.37 12.49
C GLY A 248 13.87 -15.53 13.35
N THR A 249 14.56 -15.75 14.46
CA THR A 249 14.16 -16.75 15.46
C THR A 249 14.04 -16.11 16.84
N ARG A 250 13.12 -16.61 17.65
CA ARG A 250 13.01 -16.23 19.06
C ARG A 250 12.94 -17.48 19.92
N ASN A 251 13.53 -17.42 21.10
CA ASN A 251 13.35 -18.45 22.08
C ASN A 251 11.89 -18.45 22.55
N VAL A 252 11.14 -19.49 22.20
CA VAL A 252 9.76 -19.72 22.63
C VAL A 252 9.73 -21.06 23.35
N ASN A 253 9.36 -21.04 24.64
CA ASN A 253 9.31 -22.23 25.49
C ASN A 253 10.62 -23.04 25.52
N GLY A 254 11.78 -22.35 25.48
CA GLY A 254 13.10 -22.98 25.55
C GLY A 254 13.66 -23.45 24.21
N MET A 255 12.96 -23.21 23.08
CA MET A 255 13.42 -23.56 21.74
C MET A 255 13.46 -22.33 20.84
N ASP A 256 14.57 -22.13 20.13
CA ASP A 256 14.68 -21.08 19.11
C ASP A 256 13.80 -21.47 17.92
N THR A 257 12.72 -20.71 17.74
CA THR A 257 11.68 -21.01 16.76
C THR A 257 11.59 -19.88 15.75
N ARG A 258 11.44 -20.23 14.47
CA ARG A 258 11.17 -19.29 13.38
C ARG A 258 9.88 -18.51 13.63
N PHE A 259 9.83 -17.27 13.16
CA PHE A 259 8.72 -16.36 13.45
C PHE A 259 7.38 -16.73 12.83
N PHE A 260 7.36 -17.66 11.87
CA PHE A 260 6.16 -18.15 11.19
C PHE A 260 5.49 -19.36 11.86
N ALA A 261 6.01 -19.84 12.99
CA ALA A 261 5.43 -20.99 13.69
C ALA A 261 4.15 -20.62 14.48
N ASP A 262 2.97 -20.95 13.93
CA ASP A 262 1.69 -20.69 14.63
C ASP A 262 1.46 -21.65 15.82
N THR A 263 1.99 -22.86 15.76
CA THR A 263 1.75 -23.92 16.77
C THR A 263 2.30 -23.61 18.17
N VAL A 264 3.21 -22.64 18.29
CA VAL A 264 3.86 -22.26 19.56
C VAL A 264 3.39 -20.91 20.12
N ASN A 265 2.34 -20.29 19.53
CA ASN A 265 1.93 -18.91 19.83
C ASN A 265 3.08 -17.91 19.67
N HIS A 266 3.79 -17.96 18.54
CA HIS A 266 4.87 -17.02 18.28
C HIS A 266 4.36 -15.55 18.34
N PRO A 267 5.07 -14.61 19.00
CA PRO A 267 4.61 -13.22 19.15
C PRO A 267 4.23 -12.53 17.84
N GLN A 268 4.97 -12.76 16.75
CA GLN A 268 4.63 -12.24 15.42
C GLN A 268 3.27 -12.74 14.94
N VAL A 269 2.96 -14.03 15.12
CA VAL A 269 1.71 -14.63 14.62
C VAL A 269 0.52 -14.19 15.46
N ALA A 270 0.69 -14.08 16.79
CA ALA A 270 -0.32 -13.54 17.68
C ALA A 270 -0.64 -12.07 17.34
N TRP A 271 0.41 -11.27 17.14
CA TRP A 271 0.28 -9.87 16.71
C TRP A 271 -0.39 -9.76 15.34
N LEU A 272 0.02 -10.56 14.34
CA LEU A 272 -0.54 -10.56 12.99
C LEU A 272 -2.05 -10.82 13.00
N LYS A 273 -2.49 -11.81 13.78
CA LYS A 273 -3.92 -12.13 13.95
C LYS A 273 -4.69 -10.94 14.52
N GLN A 274 -4.12 -10.24 15.50
CA GLN A 274 -4.73 -9.06 16.11
C GLN A 274 -4.77 -7.87 15.12
N ASP A 275 -3.65 -7.59 14.46
CA ASP A 275 -3.50 -6.49 13.53
C ASP A 275 -4.51 -6.59 12.36
N LEU A 276 -4.53 -7.72 11.66
CA LEU A 276 -5.49 -7.98 10.58
C LEU A 276 -6.95 -8.03 11.05
N ALA A 277 -7.20 -8.49 12.28
CA ALA A 277 -8.55 -8.46 12.86
C ALA A 277 -9.03 -7.02 13.14
N THR A 278 -8.13 -6.07 13.43
CA THR A 278 -8.49 -4.70 13.80
C THR A 278 -8.58 -3.75 12.61
N THR A 279 -7.71 -3.87 11.60
CA THR A 279 -7.65 -2.92 10.47
C THR A 279 -8.98 -2.82 9.70
N THR A 280 -9.47 -1.61 9.42
CA THR A 280 -10.67 -1.39 8.59
C THR A 280 -10.33 -1.00 7.16
N GLN A 281 -9.03 -1.03 6.81
CA GLN A 281 -8.56 -0.55 5.52
C GLN A 281 -9.05 -1.45 4.37
N LYS A 282 -9.37 -0.80 3.25
CA LYS A 282 -9.91 -1.45 2.06
C LYS A 282 -8.91 -2.44 1.48
N TRP A 283 -7.65 -2.03 1.38
CA TRP A 283 -6.57 -2.85 0.84
C TRP A 283 -5.67 -3.38 1.94
N LYS A 284 -5.33 -4.66 1.86
CA LYS A 284 -4.43 -5.33 2.80
C LYS A 284 -3.31 -5.97 2.00
N ILE A 285 -2.10 -5.47 2.19
CA ILE A 285 -0.91 -5.92 1.47
C ILE A 285 0.11 -6.39 2.48
N VAL A 286 0.53 -7.64 2.36
CA VAL A 286 1.57 -8.23 3.21
C VAL A 286 2.87 -8.32 2.42
N TYR A 287 3.99 -8.20 3.08
CA TYR A 287 5.29 -8.41 2.47
C TYR A 287 6.25 -9.06 3.46
N GLN A 288 7.04 -9.99 2.94
CA GLN A 288 8.05 -10.75 3.66
C GLN A 288 9.09 -11.26 2.66
N HIS A 289 10.19 -11.83 3.14
CA HIS A 289 11.23 -12.30 2.22
C HIS A 289 10.92 -13.66 1.57
N PHE A 290 10.44 -14.64 2.34
CA PHE A 290 10.37 -16.04 1.91
C PHE A 290 9.08 -16.40 1.16
N PRO A 291 9.15 -16.90 -0.10
CA PRO A 291 7.97 -17.18 -0.93
C PRO A 291 7.36 -18.57 -0.68
N PRO A 292 6.08 -18.67 -0.24
CA PRO A 292 5.42 -19.98 -0.02
C PRO A 292 5.14 -20.78 -1.31
N TYR A 293 5.22 -20.12 -2.47
CA TYR A 293 5.07 -20.75 -3.79
C TYR A 293 6.19 -20.21 -4.68
N SER A 294 7.11 -21.06 -5.11
CA SER A 294 8.17 -20.69 -6.05
C SER A 294 8.87 -21.93 -6.62
N HIS A 295 9.13 -21.90 -7.92
CA HIS A 295 10.10 -22.77 -8.60
C HIS A 295 11.18 -21.89 -9.25
N GLY A 296 11.63 -20.85 -8.55
CA GLY A 296 12.69 -19.95 -8.99
C GLY A 296 14.06 -20.54 -8.72
N ALA A 297 14.87 -19.81 -7.95
CA ALA A 297 16.11 -20.34 -7.39
C ALA A 297 15.83 -21.38 -6.29
N HIS A 298 14.68 -21.27 -5.61
CA HIS A 298 14.21 -22.17 -4.57
C HIS A 298 13.03 -23.03 -5.05
N ASN A 299 12.86 -24.20 -4.42
CA ASN A 299 11.72 -25.08 -4.63
C ASN A 299 10.85 -25.12 -3.37
N SER A 300 9.70 -24.45 -3.43
CA SER A 300 8.74 -24.36 -2.32
C SER A 300 8.08 -25.68 -1.91
N ASP A 301 8.31 -26.78 -2.64
CA ASP A 301 7.82 -28.11 -2.26
C ASP A 301 8.83 -28.97 -1.51
N ASN A 302 10.09 -28.54 -1.47
CA ASN A 302 11.16 -29.26 -0.75
C ASN A 302 11.84 -28.41 0.33
N ASP A 303 11.65 -27.08 0.31
CA ASP A 303 12.21 -26.18 1.30
C ASP A 303 11.29 -26.10 2.56
N PRO A 304 11.77 -26.55 3.74
CA PRO A 304 10.94 -26.63 4.93
C PRO A 304 10.44 -25.26 5.42
N ASP A 305 11.21 -24.18 5.25
CA ASP A 305 10.81 -22.85 5.72
C ASP A 305 9.69 -22.30 4.79
N LEU A 306 9.79 -22.51 3.48
CA LEU A 306 8.75 -22.12 2.52
C LEU A 306 7.45 -22.92 2.72
N ILE A 307 7.57 -24.23 2.96
CA ILE A 307 6.43 -25.11 3.28
C ILE A 307 5.75 -24.65 4.57
N ALA A 308 6.52 -24.34 5.62
CA ALA A 308 5.97 -23.90 6.89
C ALA A 308 5.21 -22.57 6.78
N ILE A 309 5.73 -21.61 6.02
CA ILE A 309 5.02 -20.35 5.74
C ILE A 309 3.70 -20.64 5.01
N ARG A 310 3.74 -21.50 3.98
CA ARG A 310 2.53 -21.92 3.25
C ARG A 310 1.48 -22.54 4.17
N GLN A 311 1.90 -23.32 5.16
CA GLN A 311 1.01 -24.05 6.07
C GLN A 311 0.51 -23.22 7.25
N PHE A 312 1.30 -22.29 7.77
CA PHE A 312 1.01 -21.62 9.04
C PHE A 312 0.66 -20.13 8.90
N ILE A 313 1.15 -19.45 7.86
CA ILE A 313 0.91 -18.01 7.64
C ILE A 313 -0.19 -17.77 6.62
N ASN A 314 -0.14 -18.42 5.45
CA ASN A 314 -1.16 -18.21 4.40
C ASN A 314 -2.61 -18.40 4.89
N PRO A 315 -2.94 -19.38 5.74
CA PRO A 315 -4.31 -19.51 6.26
C PRO A 315 -4.80 -18.29 7.05
N ILE A 316 -3.89 -17.57 7.71
CA ILE A 316 -4.21 -16.35 8.45
C ILE A 316 -4.46 -15.20 7.46
N LEU A 317 -3.55 -15.03 6.50
CA LEU A 317 -3.65 -13.96 5.50
C LEU A 317 -4.95 -14.06 4.69
N GLU A 318 -5.25 -15.26 4.19
CA GLU A 318 -6.45 -15.51 3.40
C GLU A 318 -7.73 -15.32 4.23
N ARG A 319 -7.76 -15.78 5.49
CA ARG A 319 -8.94 -15.63 6.37
C ARG A 319 -9.33 -14.16 6.59
N TYR A 320 -8.34 -13.27 6.66
CA TYR A 320 -8.56 -11.84 6.85
C TYR A 320 -8.67 -11.04 5.54
N GLY A 321 -8.69 -11.71 4.39
CA GLY A 321 -8.88 -11.08 3.09
C GLY A 321 -7.69 -10.24 2.65
N VAL A 322 -6.46 -10.73 2.85
CA VAL A 322 -5.25 -10.15 2.26
C VAL A 322 -5.33 -10.26 0.74
N ASP A 323 -4.98 -9.18 0.05
CA ASP A 323 -5.14 -9.05 -1.40
C ASP A 323 -3.89 -9.48 -2.16
N LEU A 324 -2.74 -9.04 -1.65
CA LEU A 324 -1.45 -9.17 -2.29
C LEU A 324 -0.38 -9.48 -1.24
N VAL A 325 0.49 -10.45 -1.55
CA VAL A 325 1.69 -10.77 -0.77
C VAL A 325 2.92 -10.58 -1.66
N MET A 326 3.84 -9.70 -1.26
CA MET A 326 5.09 -9.44 -1.98
C MET A 326 6.25 -10.18 -1.32
N LEU A 327 7.08 -10.84 -2.14
CA LEU A 327 8.04 -11.86 -1.71
C LEU A 327 9.37 -11.72 -2.48
N GLY A 328 10.49 -12.05 -1.86
CA GLY A 328 11.84 -12.08 -2.46
C GLY A 328 12.40 -13.51 -2.53
N HIS A 329 13.70 -13.65 -2.22
CA HIS A 329 14.47 -14.89 -1.99
C HIS A 329 14.71 -15.75 -3.24
N SER A 330 13.65 -16.02 -4.00
CA SER A 330 13.78 -16.62 -5.32
C SER A 330 14.15 -15.53 -6.32
N HIS A 331 15.32 -15.70 -6.96
CA HIS A 331 15.96 -14.69 -7.81
C HIS A 331 15.34 -14.49 -9.20
N ASN A 332 14.00 -14.52 -9.28
CA ASN A 332 13.21 -14.37 -10.49
C ASN A 332 11.93 -13.56 -10.20
N TYR A 333 11.04 -13.49 -11.19
CA TYR A 333 9.67 -13.05 -10.99
C TYR A 333 8.69 -14.19 -11.22
N GLU A 334 7.76 -14.34 -10.30
CA GLU A 334 6.63 -15.26 -10.40
C GLU A 334 5.38 -14.59 -9.80
N ARG A 335 4.26 -14.68 -10.51
CA ARG A 335 2.96 -14.22 -10.03
C ARG A 335 1.97 -15.36 -10.04
N SER A 336 1.30 -15.58 -8.92
CA SER A 336 0.26 -16.59 -8.80
C SER A 336 -1.08 -16.13 -9.39
N TYR A 337 -1.96 -17.09 -9.68
CA TYR A 337 -3.40 -16.82 -9.64
C TYR A 337 -3.78 -16.33 -8.22
N PRO A 338 -4.96 -15.71 -7.99
CA PRO A 338 -5.41 -15.46 -6.63
C PRO A 338 -5.71 -16.82 -5.98
N LEU A 339 -4.88 -17.22 -5.02
CA LEU A 339 -4.93 -18.54 -4.40
C LEU A 339 -5.73 -18.51 -3.10
N HIS A 340 -6.42 -19.60 -2.83
CA HIS A 340 -6.99 -19.88 -1.52
C HIS A 340 -6.87 -21.37 -1.19
N ASP A 341 -6.83 -21.70 0.10
CA ASP A 341 -6.84 -23.10 0.61
C ASP A 341 -5.67 -23.98 0.16
N GLN A 342 -4.70 -23.47 -0.60
CA GLN A 342 -3.60 -24.29 -1.11
C GLN A 342 -2.42 -24.39 -0.15
N TYR A 343 -2.63 -25.04 0.99
CA TYR A 343 -1.59 -25.18 2.02
C TYR A 343 -0.78 -26.48 1.89
N GLY A 344 -1.31 -27.42 1.11
CA GLY A 344 -0.75 -28.74 0.89
C GLY A 344 0.41 -28.76 -0.10
N PRO A 345 0.96 -29.96 -0.40
CA PRO A 345 1.92 -30.12 -1.47
C PRO A 345 1.36 -29.66 -2.82
N LEU A 346 2.25 -29.28 -3.75
CA LEU A 346 1.87 -28.89 -5.11
C LEU A 346 1.04 -29.95 -5.86
N SER A 347 1.19 -31.24 -5.52
CA SER A 347 0.37 -32.32 -6.10
C SER A 347 -1.13 -32.10 -5.93
N ASP A 348 -1.53 -31.46 -4.84
CA ASP A 348 -2.94 -31.19 -4.56
C ASP A 348 -3.47 -30.18 -5.59
N TYR A 349 -2.72 -29.08 -5.82
CA TYR A 349 -3.04 -28.09 -6.83
C TYR A 349 -3.03 -28.66 -8.24
N THR A 350 -2.01 -29.46 -8.62
CA THR A 350 -1.96 -30.00 -9.98
C THR A 350 -3.07 -31.01 -10.27
N SER A 351 -3.58 -31.69 -9.24
CA SER A 351 -4.72 -32.59 -9.36
C SER A 351 -6.06 -31.87 -9.57
N ASN A 352 -6.22 -30.67 -8.98
CA ASN A 352 -7.45 -29.88 -9.08
C ASN A 352 -7.18 -28.38 -8.88
N PRO A 353 -6.64 -27.67 -9.90
CA PRO A 353 -6.26 -26.26 -9.76
C PRO A 353 -7.42 -25.33 -9.38
N ASP A 354 -8.61 -25.65 -9.88
CA ASP A 354 -9.84 -24.86 -9.74
C ASP A 354 -10.34 -24.83 -8.28
N ALA A 355 -10.03 -25.85 -7.48
CA ALA A 355 -10.33 -25.87 -6.05
C ALA A 355 -9.50 -24.87 -5.21
N TYR A 356 -8.47 -24.28 -5.82
CA TYR A 356 -7.50 -23.41 -5.14
C TYR A 356 -7.39 -22.02 -5.74
N ARG A 357 -8.17 -21.70 -6.78
CA ARG A 357 -8.21 -20.38 -7.43
C ARG A 357 -9.49 -19.66 -7.06
N PHE A 358 -9.40 -18.35 -6.84
CA PHE A 358 -10.57 -17.54 -6.51
C PHE A 358 -10.65 -16.22 -7.31
N PRO A 359 -11.80 -15.90 -7.93
CA PRO A 359 -12.90 -16.82 -8.20
C PRO A 359 -12.41 -18.03 -9.01
N ASP A 360 -13.22 -19.08 -9.08
CA ASP A 360 -12.92 -20.27 -9.90
C ASP A 360 -12.99 -19.90 -11.40
N ASP A 361 -11.96 -19.19 -11.86
CA ASP A 361 -11.73 -18.82 -13.24
C ASP A 361 -10.23 -18.93 -13.59
N THR A 362 -9.97 -19.01 -14.89
CA THR A 362 -8.61 -19.10 -15.45
C THR A 362 -8.06 -17.74 -15.88
N GLY A 363 -8.65 -16.65 -15.37
CA GLY A 363 -8.33 -15.29 -15.74
C GLY A 363 -6.87 -14.93 -15.44
N THR A 364 -6.20 -14.26 -16.38
CA THR A 364 -4.79 -13.85 -16.21
C THR A 364 -4.64 -12.57 -15.40
N GLY A 365 -5.73 -11.81 -15.23
CA GLY A 365 -5.73 -10.51 -14.58
C GLY A 365 -5.10 -9.39 -15.40
N GLN A 366 -4.52 -9.65 -16.59
CA GLN A 366 -3.69 -8.68 -17.34
C GLN A 366 -4.44 -7.40 -17.77
N TYR A 367 -5.76 -7.48 -17.87
CA TYR A 367 -6.69 -6.41 -18.17
C TYR A 367 -6.33 -5.56 -19.39
N ASP A 368 -5.88 -6.25 -20.45
CA ASP A 368 -5.38 -5.66 -21.70
C ASP A 368 -6.32 -5.89 -22.90
N GLY A 369 -7.41 -6.63 -22.71
CA GLY A 369 -8.39 -6.95 -23.76
C GLY A 369 -8.09 -8.24 -24.53
N THR A 370 -7.03 -8.96 -24.17
CA THR A 370 -6.79 -10.32 -24.66
C THR A 370 -7.78 -11.33 -24.04
N VAL A 371 -7.81 -12.54 -24.60
CA VAL A 371 -8.73 -13.60 -24.12
C VAL A 371 -8.40 -13.96 -22.67
N ASN A 372 -9.44 -14.10 -21.83
CA ASN A 372 -9.33 -14.45 -20.42
C ASN A 372 -8.43 -13.49 -19.61
N SER A 373 -8.37 -12.20 -19.98
CA SER A 373 -7.56 -11.21 -19.25
C SER A 373 -8.34 -10.28 -18.34
N CYS A 374 -9.61 -10.58 -18.02
CA CYS A 374 -10.38 -9.77 -17.09
C CYS A 374 -9.69 -9.61 -15.73
N PRO A 375 -9.90 -8.46 -15.05
CA PRO A 375 -9.23 -8.16 -13.79
C PRO A 375 -9.72 -9.14 -12.72
N TYR A 376 -8.85 -9.42 -11.75
CA TYR A 376 -9.26 -10.18 -10.58
C TYR A 376 -10.32 -9.38 -9.81
N ARG A 377 -11.36 -10.07 -9.34
CA ARG A 377 -12.42 -9.46 -8.54
C ARG A 377 -12.30 -9.91 -7.10
N SER A 378 -12.40 -8.94 -6.21
CA SER A 378 -12.21 -9.10 -4.78
C SER A 378 -13.22 -8.24 -4.02
N THR A 379 -13.22 -8.32 -2.70
CA THR A 379 -14.03 -7.47 -1.82
C THR A 379 -13.18 -6.82 -0.74
N SER A 380 -13.70 -5.74 -0.15
CA SER A 380 -13.14 -5.13 1.05
C SER A 380 -13.54 -5.86 2.35
N GLU A 381 -14.52 -6.77 2.30
CA GLU A 381 -14.92 -7.55 3.48
C GLU A 381 -13.78 -8.44 3.98
N LYS A 382 -13.68 -8.60 5.31
CA LYS A 382 -12.75 -9.52 5.96
C LYS A 382 -13.25 -10.96 5.86
N LYS A 383 -13.22 -11.50 4.65
CA LYS A 383 -13.56 -12.89 4.40
C LYS A 383 -12.54 -13.52 3.49
N LYS A 384 -12.54 -14.85 3.51
CA LYS A 384 -11.69 -15.63 2.64
C LYS A 384 -12.02 -15.36 1.17
N GLN A 385 -10.99 -14.99 0.44
CA GLN A 385 -10.95 -14.75 -1.00
C GLN A 385 -9.58 -15.20 -1.51
N GLY A 386 -9.35 -15.08 -2.80
CA GLY A 386 -8.04 -15.35 -3.40
C GLY A 386 -7.02 -14.27 -3.07
N THR A 387 -5.85 -14.68 -2.60
CA THR A 387 -4.70 -13.81 -2.38
C THR A 387 -3.70 -14.00 -3.51
N VAL A 388 -3.23 -12.89 -4.10
CA VAL A 388 -2.18 -12.95 -5.13
C VAL A 388 -0.81 -12.95 -4.45
N TYR A 389 0.03 -13.93 -4.76
CA TYR A 389 1.41 -14.02 -4.28
C TYR A 389 2.35 -13.62 -5.42
N VAL A 390 3.21 -12.62 -5.18
CA VAL A 390 4.18 -12.11 -6.15
C VAL A 390 5.58 -12.29 -5.59
N VAL A 391 6.34 -13.19 -6.21
CA VAL A 391 7.79 -13.31 -6.04
C VAL A 391 8.44 -12.32 -6.99
N ALA A 392 9.21 -11.38 -6.45
CA ALA A 392 9.90 -10.33 -7.20
C ALA A 392 11.33 -10.14 -6.67
N GLY A 393 12.02 -11.25 -6.41
CA GLY A 393 13.37 -11.28 -5.82
C GLY A 393 14.50 -11.08 -6.82
N SER A 394 14.27 -10.34 -7.91
CA SER A 394 15.23 -10.23 -9.02
C SER A 394 15.71 -8.80 -9.30
N ALA A 395 15.63 -7.93 -8.29
CA ALA A 395 16.02 -6.54 -8.44
C ALA A 395 17.54 -6.32 -8.42
N GLY A 396 18.32 -7.28 -7.90
CA GLY A 396 19.78 -7.27 -7.91
C GLY A 396 20.32 -8.64 -8.28
N ALA A 397 20.10 -9.64 -7.43
CA ALA A 397 20.36 -11.02 -7.79
C ALA A 397 19.45 -11.49 -8.93
N LEU A 398 19.94 -12.47 -9.68
CA LEU A 398 19.21 -13.05 -10.80
C LEU A 398 19.63 -14.51 -10.96
N GLY A 399 18.65 -15.41 -10.96
CA GLY A 399 18.90 -16.84 -11.05
C GLY A 399 17.64 -17.68 -10.96
N TYR A 400 17.71 -18.88 -11.52
CA TYR A 400 16.66 -19.87 -11.42
C TYR A 400 17.24 -21.29 -11.52
N ASN A 401 16.51 -22.27 -11.03
CA ASN A 401 16.86 -23.68 -11.21
C ASN A 401 16.40 -24.15 -12.61
N PRO A 402 17.33 -24.49 -13.54
CA PRO A 402 16.96 -24.89 -14.90
C PRO A 402 16.27 -26.25 -14.98
N PHE A 403 16.29 -27.04 -13.91
CA PHE A 403 15.64 -28.35 -13.83
C PHE A 403 14.19 -28.28 -13.33
N LEU A 404 13.72 -27.10 -12.91
CA LEU A 404 12.33 -26.89 -12.51
C LEU A 404 11.55 -26.20 -13.62
N SER A 405 10.38 -26.73 -13.96
CA SER A 405 9.38 -25.97 -14.73
C SER A 405 8.86 -24.78 -13.90
N PRO A 406 8.27 -23.74 -14.52
CA PRO A 406 7.52 -22.73 -13.78
C PRO A 406 6.55 -23.37 -12.78
N HIS A 407 6.40 -22.76 -11.61
CA HIS A 407 5.53 -23.31 -10.58
C HIS A 407 4.07 -23.31 -11.08
N PRO A 408 3.33 -24.43 -11.05
CA PRO A 408 2.00 -24.53 -11.66
C PRO A 408 0.93 -23.55 -11.14
N ALA A 409 1.10 -23.06 -9.91
CA ALA A 409 0.24 -22.01 -9.36
C ALA A 409 0.50 -20.61 -9.95
N MET A 410 1.57 -20.45 -10.73
CA MET A 410 1.99 -19.18 -11.33
C MET A 410 1.35 -18.98 -12.70
N VAL A 411 0.70 -17.84 -12.86
CA VAL A 411 0.13 -17.39 -14.13
C VAL A 411 1.15 -16.63 -14.98
N SER A 412 2.19 -16.07 -14.35
CA SER A 412 3.29 -15.40 -15.04
C SER A 412 4.63 -15.72 -14.37
N THR A 413 5.69 -15.87 -15.18
CA THR A 413 7.04 -16.18 -14.71
C THR A 413 8.07 -15.58 -15.64
N GLN A 414 9.02 -14.80 -15.10
CA GLN A 414 10.18 -14.28 -15.83
C GLN A 414 11.46 -14.67 -15.08
N ARG A 415 12.34 -15.42 -15.74
CA ARG A 415 13.53 -16.04 -15.12
C ARG A 415 14.87 -15.51 -15.61
N LEU A 416 14.86 -14.79 -16.74
CA LEU A 416 16.08 -14.46 -17.47
C LEU A 416 16.51 -13.00 -17.32
N THR A 417 15.59 -12.12 -16.93
CA THR A 417 15.83 -10.69 -16.83
C THR A 417 15.30 -10.23 -15.48
N GLY A 418 16.15 -9.55 -14.71
CA GLY A 418 15.75 -8.93 -13.46
C GLY A 418 14.77 -7.79 -13.66
N GLY A 419 14.10 -7.38 -12.59
CA GLY A 419 13.13 -6.32 -12.66
C GLY A 419 12.67 -5.82 -11.30
N SER A 420 11.83 -4.79 -11.34
CA SER A 420 11.17 -4.22 -10.17
C SER A 420 9.67 -4.46 -10.26
N PHE A 421 9.04 -4.77 -9.14
CA PHE A 421 7.60 -4.88 -9.06
C PHE A 421 7.02 -3.53 -8.63
N TYR A 422 6.10 -3.01 -9.43
CA TYR A 422 5.44 -1.73 -9.20
C TYR A 422 3.93 -1.96 -9.13
N PHE A 423 3.25 -1.28 -8.22
CA PHE A 423 1.80 -1.22 -8.25
C PHE A 423 1.28 0.14 -7.81
N GLU A 424 0.07 0.42 -8.25
CA GLU A 424 -0.67 1.60 -7.85
C GLU A 424 -2.07 1.23 -7.38
N VAL A 425 -2.54 1.92 -6.34
CA VAL A 425 -3.88 1.76 -5.79
C VAL A 425 -4.63 3.09 -5.91
N GLU A 426 -5.81 3.06 -6.49
CA GLU A 426 -6.73 4.19 -6.62
C GLU A 426 -8.14 3.75 -6.22
N ASP A 427 -8.63 4.24 -5.08
CA ASP A 427 -9.90 3.82 -4.45
C ASP A 427 -10.05 2.29 -4.35
N ASN A 428 -10.79 1.66 -5.25
CA ASN A 428 -11.07 0.23 -5.31
C ASN A 428 -10.43 -0.48 -6.50
N ARG A 429 -9.41 0.13 -7.11
CA ARG A 429 -8.60 -0.46 -8.18
C ARG A 429 -7.13 -0.54 -7.78
N LEU A 430 -6.51 -1.69 -8.03
CA LEU A 430 -5.06 -1.89 -7.98
C LEU A 430 -4.58 -2.29 -9.37
N ASP A 431 -3.57 -1.60 -9.90
CA ASP A 431 -2.86 -1.98 -11.13
C ASP A 431 -1.39 -2.27 -10.80
N ALA A 432 -0.89 -3.42 -11.21
CA ALA A 432 0.46 -3.89 -10.94
C ALA A 432 1.22 -4.23 -12.22
N LYS A 433 2.54 -4.06 -12.20
CA LYS A 433 3.47 -4.20 -13.33
C LYS A 433 4.80 -4.77 -12.86
N PHE A 434 5.38 -5.66 -13.65
CA PHE A 434 6.78 -6.04 -13.53
C PHE A 434 7.61 -5.32 -14.60
N ILE A 435 8.53 -4.47 -14.15
CA ILE A 435 9.29 -3.55 -15.00
C ILE A 435 10.71 -4.08 -15.14
N GLN A 436 11.15 -4.29 -16.38
CA GLN A 436 12.45 -4.86 -16.70
C GLN A 436 13.30 -3.89 -17.55
N PRO A 437 14.64 -3.98 -17.48
CA PRO A 437 15.52 -3.36 -18.47
C PRO A 437 15.29 -3.94 -19.88
N ASN A 438 15.33 -3.10 -20.93
CA ASN A 438 15.02 -3.54 -22.30
C ASN A 438 15.79 -2.79 -23.41
N PRO A 439 17.13 -2.86 -23.48
CA PRO A 439 17.90 -2.12 -24.48
C PRO A 439 17.50 -2.49 -25.92
N PRO A 440 17.41 -1.52 -26.87
CA PRO A 440 17.78 -0.12 -26.74
C PRO A 440 16.72 0.77 -26.07
N SER A 441 15.54 0.23 -25.75
CA SER A 441 14.55 0.95 -24.95
C SER A 441 15.00 1.03 -23.48
N ALA A 442 14.51 2.02 -22.75
CA ALA A 442 14.91 2.18 -21.35
C ALA A 442 14.32 1.08 -20.44
N TYR A 443 13.10 0.63 -20.73
CA TYR A 443 12.41 -0.42 -19.96
C TYR A 443 11.35 -1.14 -20.81
N SER A 444 10.85 -2.27 -20.30
CA SER A 444 9.63 -2.95 -20.75
C SER A 444 8.75 -3.32 -19.54
N ILE A 445 7.48 -3.59 -19.80
CA ILE A 445 6.55 -4.21 -18.85
C ILE A 445 6.35 -5.64 -19.34
N SER A 446 6.90 -6.62 -18.63
CA SER A 446 6.84 -8.04 -19.04
C SER A 446 5.62 -8.77 -18.48
N ASP A 447 5.03 -8.23 -17.42
CA ASP A 447 3.79 -8.71 -16.83
C ASP A 447 3.03 -7.53 -16.22
N GLN A 448 1.71 -7.63 -16.21
CA GLN A 448 0.84 -6.68 -15.54
C GLN A 448 -0.44 -7.39 -15.09
N PHE A 449 -1.12 -6.84 -14.09
CA PHE A 449 -2.45 -7.28 -13.72
C PHE A 449 -3.24 -6.20 -12.97
N THR A 450 -4.55 -6.37 -12.92
CA THR A 450 -5.48 -5.49 -12.21
C THR A 450 -6.33 -6.28 -11.22
N ILE A 451 -6.51 -5.73 -10.02
CA ILE A 451 -7.49 -6.19 -9.03
C ILE A 451 -8.55 -5.09 -8.85
N LEU A 452 -9.83 -5.47 -8.91
CA LEU A 452 -10.96 -4.60 -8.63
C LEU A 452 -11.75 -5.08 -7.41
N LYS A 453 -12.00 -4.19 -6.46
CA LYS A 453 -12.76 -4.48 -5.24
C LYS A 453 -14.18 -3.94 -5.27
N ASP A 454 -15.13 -4.72 -4.76
CA ASP A 454 -16.50 -4.29 -4.54
C ASP A 454 -17.16 -3.76 -5.84
N VAL A 455 -16.92 -4.47 -6.95
CA VAL A 455 -17.44 -4.16 -8.29
C VAL A 455 -18.49 -5.16 -8.75
N GLY A 456 -19.23 -4.85 -9.82
CA GLY A 456 -20.30 -5.71 -10.30
C GLY A 456 -21.63 -5.47 -9.57
N LEU A 457 -21.86 -4.21 -9.23
CA LEU A 457 -22.96 -3.77 -8.38
C LEU A 457 -24.31 -3.99 -9.07
N THR A 458 -25.26 -4.59 -8.36
CA THR A 458 -26.66 -4.67 -8.78
C THR A 458 -27.53 -3.98 -7.74
N GLN A 459 -28.26 -2.94 -8.13
CA GLN A 459 -29.09 -2.15 -7.23
C GLN A 459 -30.48 -1.87 -7.80
N THR A 460 -31.49 -1.92 -6.93
CA THR A 460 -32.84 -1.43 -7.22
C THR A 460 -33.10 -0.17 -6.41
N LEU A 461 -33.39 0.92 -7.09
CA LEU A 461 -33.61 2.24 -6.51
C LEU A 461 -35.04 2.67 -6.83
N THR A 462 -35.84 2.94 -5.80
CA THR A 462 -37.12 3.63 -5.98
C THR A 462 -36.87 5.12 -5.84
N ILE A 463 -37.40 5.94 -6.75
CA ILE A 463 -37.21 7.39 -6.78
C ILE A 463 -38.57 8.05 -7.03
N PRO A 464 -38.97 9.08 -6.27
CA PRO A 464 -40.19 9.82 -6.54
C PRO A 464 -40.14 10.55 -7.89
N ALA A 465 -41.27 10.62 -8.57
CA ALA A 465 -41.37 11.28 -9.87
C ALA A 465 -40.96 12.76 -9.80
N GLY A 466 -40.26 13.22 -10.84
CA GLY A 466 -39.72 14.58 -10.89
C GLY A 466 -38.42 14.77 -10.11
N GLN A 467 -37.90 13.74 -9.45
CA GLN A 467 -36.60 13.77 -8.78
C GLN A 467 -35.53 13.07 -9.59
N SER A 468 -34.30 13.51 -9.39
CA SER A 468 -33.13 12.95 -10.06
C SER A 468 -32.25 12.18 -9.08
N ILE A 469 -31.62 11.12 -9.55
CA ILE A 469 -30.62 10.34 -8.83
C ILE A 469 -29.35 10.26 -9.66
N SER A 470 -28.19 10.33 -9.01
CA SER A 470 -26.91 10.02 -9.63
C SER A 470 -26.66 8.52 -9.53
N LEU A 471 -26.55 7.84 -10.67
CA LEU A 471 -26.06 6.47 -10.75
C LEU A 471 -24.56 6.53 -11.05
N THR A 472 -23.74 5.83 -10.27
CA THR A 472 -22.28 5.89 -10.37
C THR A 472 -21.73 4.48 -10.50
N ALA A 473 -20.97 4.22 -11.57
CA ALA A 473 -20.25 2.97 -11.73
C ALA A 473 -19.31 2.72 -10.54
N SER A 474 -19.38 1.51 -9.99
CA SER A 474 -18.62 1.02 -8.84
C SER A 474 -17.13 0.95 -9.12
N TYR A 475 -16.72 0.80 -10.38
CA TYR A 475 -15.32 0.64 -10.80
C TYR A 475 -14.71 1.92 -11.38
N ILE A 476 -13.38 1.97 -11.44
CA ILE A 476 -12.60 3.01 -12.14
C ILE A 476 -12.07 2.43 -13.44
N SER A 477 -12.69 2.79 -14.57
CA SER A 477 -12.24 2.39 -15.91
C SER A 477 -12.82 3.35 -16.96
N ASP A 478 -12.99 2.87 -18.19
CA ASP A 478 -13.90 3.45 -19.16
C ASP A 478 -15.36 2.96 -18.93
N TYR A 479 -16.35 3.70 -19.42
CA TYR A 479 -17.76 3.46 -19.12
C TYR A 479 -18.60 3.46 -20.39
N GLN A 480 -19.43 2.43 -20.54
CA GLN A 480 -20.37 2.26 -21.63
C GLN A 480 -21.76 2.01 -21.04
N TRP A 481 -22.52 3.10 -20.88
CA TRP A 481 -23.88 3.01 -20.39
C TRP A 481 -24.85 2.59 -21.50
N SER A 482 -25.80 1.75 -21.14
CA SER A 482 -26.92 1.33 -22.00
C SER A 482 -28.18 1.10 -21.17
N SER A 483 -29.34 1.03 -21.81
CA SER A 483 -30.60 0.69 -21.14
C SER A 483 -31.40 -0.29 -22.01
N PRO A 484 -31.61 -1.55 -21.58
CA PRO A 484 -32.47 -2.49 -22.29
C PRO A 484 -33.92 -1.98 -22.44
N THR A 485 -34.35 -1.11 -21.53
CA THR A 485 -35.68 -0.47 -21.50
C THR A 485 -35.74 0.85 -22.26
N ASN A 486 -34.62 1.33 -22.81
CA ASN A 486 -34.52 2.57 -23.59
C ASN A 486 -33.35 2.44 -24.59
N ALA A 487 -33.64 1.86 -25.76
CA ALA A 487 -32.62 1.50 -26.75
C ALA A 487 -31.79 2.67 -27.28
N GLY A 488 -32.27 3.91 -27.17
CA GLY A 488 -31.54 5.12 -27.59
C GLY A 488 -30.61 5.70 -26.52
N PHE A 489 -30.61 5.16 -25.30
CA PHE A 489 -29.82 5.70 -24.21
C PHE A 489 -28.35 5.25 -24.28
N SER A 490 -27.44 6.21 -24.19
CA SER A 490 -26.01 5.97 -24.01
C SER A 490 -25.36 7.10 -23.21
N ALA A 491 -24.28 6.77 -22.52
CA ALA A 491 -23.41 7.73 -21.83
C ALA A 491 -22.03 7.10 -21.60
N SER A 492 -21.02 7.93 -21.30
CA SER A 492 -19.62 7.48 -21.15
C SER A 492 -18.91 8.04 -19.91
N THR A 493 -19.62 8.77 -19.05
CA THR A 493 -19.10 9.28 -17.78
C THR A 493 -19.23 8.22 -16.68
N ARG A 494 -18.41 8.31 -15.63
CA ARG A 494 -18.51 7.39 -14.47
C ARG A 494 -19.88 7.46 -13.79
N SER A 495 -20.47 8.66 -13.76
CA SER A 495 -21.78 8.92 -13.20
C SER A 495 -22.74 9.47 -14.25
N ILE A 496 -23.99 9.08 -14.17
CA ILE A 496 -25.10 9.66 -14.93
C ILE A 496 -26.18 10.14 -13.96
N VAL A 497 -26.94 11.16 -14.37
CA VAL A 497 -28.11 11.63 -13.62
C VAL A 497 -29.35 11.21 -14.38
N VAL A 498 -30.27 10.54 -13.69
CA VAL A 498 -31.53 10.06 -14.29
C VAL A 498 -32.71 10.54 -13.48
N THR A 499 -33.81 10.87 -14.18
CA THR A 499 -35.07 11.35 -13.59
C THR A 499 -36.18 10.42 -14.06
N PRO A 500 -36.60 9.43 -13.24
CA PRO A 500 -37.65 8.51 -13.66
C PRO A 500 -39.02 9.17 -13.62
N THR A 501 -39.89 8.77 -14.53
CA THR A 501 -41.30 9.15 -14.56
C THR A 501 -42.11 8.28 -13.61
N ALA A 502 -43.19 8.80 -13.02
CA ALA A 502 -44.08 8.01 -12.18
C ALA A 502 -44.56 6.74 -12.90
N GLY A 503 -44.47 5.58 -12.24
CA GLY A 503 -44.86 4.28 -12.79
C GLY A 503 -43.86 3.66 -13.77
N SER A 504 -42.75 4.34 -14.08
CA SER A 504 -41.70 3.78 -14.95
C SER A 504 -40.78 2.83 -14.17
N THR A 505 -40.28 1.80 -14.86
CA THR A 505 -39.16 0.97 -14.39
C THR A 505 -38.13 0.92 -15.50
N THR A 506 -36.95 1.49 -15.27
CA THR A 506 -35.88 1.58 -16.25
C THR A 506 -34.64 0.90 -15.70
N THR A 507 -34.05 0.00 -16.48
CA THR A 507 -32.77 -0.62 -16.12
C THR A 507 -31.64 0.06 -16.88
N TYR A 508 -30.64 0.54 -16.15
CA TYR A 508 -29.40 1.09 -16.67
C TYR A 508 -28.28 0.09 -16.41
N LEU A 509 -27.54 -0.25 -17.45
CA LEU A 509 -26.36 -1.08 -17.37
C LEU A 509 -25.14 -0.21 -17.69
N VAL A 510 -24.04 -0.39 -16.97
CA VAL A 510 -22.76 0.22 -17.32
C VAL A 510 -21.70 -0.86 -17.37
N ARG A 511 -21.01 -0.94 -18.50
CA ARG A 511 -19.90 -1.89 -18.75
C ARG A 511 -18.61 -1.14 -19.06
N ASP A 512 -17.48 -1.79 -18.86
CA ASP A 512 -16.22 -1.35 -19.42
C ASP A 512 -16.05 -1.85 -20.86
N SER A 513 -15.17 -1.21 -21.63
CA SER A 513 -14.89 -1.54 -23.04
C SER A 513 -14.42 -2.96 -23.26
N LYS A 514 -13.80 -3.57 -22.25
CA LYS A 514 -13.29 -4.95 -22.29
C LYS A 514 -14.35 -5.98 -21.92
N ASN A 515 -15.58 -5.55 -21.60
CA ASN A 515 -16.69 -6.40 -21.19
C ASN A 515 -16.36 -7.28 -19.97
N CYS A 516 -15.51 -6.77 -19.09
CA CYS A 516 -14.98 -7.47 -17.94
C CYS A 516 -15.68 -7.12 -16.63
N VAL A 517 -16.39 -5.99 -16.54
CA VAL A 517 -17.17 -5.60 -15.37
C VAL A 517 -18.48 -4.98 -15.84
N GLN A 518 -19.58 -5.28 -15.14
CA GLN A 518 -20.87 -4.65 -15.37
C GLN A 518 -21.55 -4.32 -14.05
N ASP A 519 -22.02 -3.09 -13.91
CA ASP A 519 -23.04 -2.76 -12.91
C ASP A 519 -24.43 -2.65 -13.55
N ALA A 520 -25.46 -2.93 -12.75
CA ALA A 520 -26.86 -2.86 -13.12
C ALA A 520 -27.66 -2.05 -12.09
N PHE A 521 -28.40 -1.06 -12.57
CA PHE A 521 -29.26 -0.21 -11.76
C PHE A 521 -30.69 -0.29 -12.28
N THR A 522 -31.61 -0.82 -11.49
CA THR A 522 -33.04 -0.78 -11.78
C THR A 522 -33.67 0.40 -11.05
N VAL A 523 -34.09 1.42 -11.80
CA VAL A 523 -34.70 2.64 -11.26
C VAL A 523 -36.21 2.57 -11.45
N ILE A 524 -36.95 2.65 -10.35
CA ILE A 524 -38.41 2.61 -10.30
C ILE A 524 -38.92 4.01 -9.95
N GLY A 525 -39.64 4.63 -10.87
CA GLY A 525 -40.32 5.90 -10.63
C GLY A 525 -41.61 5.70 -9.85
N SER A 526 -41.69 6.30 -8.66
CA SER A 526 -42.89 6.26 -7.81
C SER A 526 -43.67 7.57 -7.89
N GLY A 527 -44.99 7.54 -7.65
CA GLY A 527 -45.82 8.76 -7.68
C GLY A 527 -45.55 9.70 -6.51
N ALA A 528 -45.54 9.16 -5.29
CA ALA A 528 -45.19 9.86 -4.05
C ALA A 528 -43.97 9.20 -3.41
N MET A 529 -43.19 9.96 -2.64
CA MET A 529 -42.19 9.37 -1.76
C MET A 529 -42.90 8.54 -0.68
N PHE A 530 -42.35 7.42 -0.25
CA PHE A 530 -42.99 6.59 0.77
C PHE A 530 -41.99 5.96 1.73
N THR A 531 -42.49 5.51 2.87
CA THR A 531 -41.65 4.86 3.90
C THR A 531 -41.36 3.40 3.53
N LEU A 532 -40.10 3.00 3.53
CA LEU A 532 -39.63 1.62 3.32
C LEU A 532 -39.71 0.75 4.58
N LYS A 533 -39.61 1.38 5.76
CA LYS A 533 -39.66 0.74 7.09
C LYS A 533 -40.16 1.73 8.13
N ALA A 534 -40.52 1.25 9.32
CA ALA A 534 -40.74 2.13 10.45
C ALA A 534 -39.41 2.75 10.93
N GLY A 535 -39.43 3.98 11.44
CA GLY A 535 -38.20 4.61 11.92
C GLY A 535 -38.31 6.11 12.20
N ASN A 536 -37.15 6.77 12.27
CA ASN A 536 -37.04 8.21 12.51
C ASN A 536 -37.20 8.98 11.20
N TRP A 537 -37.93 10.09 11.21
CA TRP A 537 -38.10 10.96 10.04
C TRP A 537 -36.76 11.41 9.46
N ASN A 538 -35.78 11.68 10.32
CA ASN A 538 -34.46 12.18 9.91
C ASN A 538 -33.51 11.06 9.46
N ASP A 539 -33.92 9.79 9.50
CA ASP A 539 -33.15 8.68 8.94
C ASP A 539 -33.47 8.56 7.44
N PRO A 540 -32.52 8.89 6.53
CA PRO A 540 -32.72 8.79 5.09
C PRO A 540 -33.17 7.40 4.63
N SER A 541 -32.72 6.34 5.33
CA SER A 541 -33.02 4.95 4.96
C SER A 541 -34.46 4.54 5.22
N VAL A 542 -35.24 5.37 5.92
CA VAL A 542 -36.69 5.19 6.09
C VAL A 542 -37.45 5.49 4.80
N TRP A 543 -36.89 6.28 3.87
CA TRP A 543 -37.63 6.85 2.74
C TRP A 543 -37.23 6.26 1.39
N SER A 544 -38.20 6.14 0.47
CA SER A 544 -38.07 5.58 -0.89
C SER A 544 -37.29 6.47 -1.87
N GLY A 545 -36.25 7.14 -1.40
CA GLY A 545 -35.28 7.94 -2.16
C GLY A 545 -33.96 8.11 -1.39
N ASN A 546 -33.79 7.38 -0.27
CA ASN A 546 -32.66 7.45 0.65
C ASN A 546 -32.27 8.89 1.04
N ARG A 547 -33.28 9.73 1.31
CA ARG A 547 -33.15 11.11 1.78
C ARG A 547 -34.36 11.51 2.63
N VAL A 548 -34.19 12.50 3.49
CA VAL A 548 -35.28 13.05 4.30
C VAL A 548 -36.24 13.85 3.39
N PRO A 549 -37.58 13.76 3.59
CA PRO A 549 -38.56 14.59 2.89
C PRO A 549 -38.34 16.08 3.14
N THR A 550 -38.69 16.88 2.14
CA THR A 550 -38.66 18.35 2.14
C THR A 550 -40.05 18.90 1.88
N SER A 551 -40.22 20.22 1.98
CA SER A 551 -41.48 20.90 1.64
C SER A 551 -41.97 20.68 0.20
N ALA A 552 -41.16 20.12 -0.70
CA ALA A 552 -41.56 19.79 -2.07
C ALA A 552 -42.13 18.36 -2.22
N ASP A 553 -42.06 17.52 -1.18
CA ASP A 553 -42.34 16.10 -1.27
C ASP A 553 -43.77 15.74 -0.86
N ALA A 554 -44.57 15.22 -1.80
CA ALA A 554 -45.76 14.46 -1.45
C ALA A 554 -45.33 13.09 -0.92
N ILE A 555 -45.75 12.74 0.30
CA ILE A 555 -45.35 11.49 0.96
C ILE A 555 -46.55 10.56 1.24
N GLN A 556 -46.30 9.26 1.18
CA GLN A 556 -47.20 8.19 1.59
C GLN A 556 -46.56 7.38 2.73
N LEU A 557 -47.18 7.43 3.91
CA LEU A 557 -46.73 6.68 5.08
C LEU A 557 -47.30 5.27 5.04
N LYS A 558 -46.44 4.31 4.71
CA LYS A 558 -46.69 2.86 4.74
C LYS A 558 -46.27 2.21 6.06
N HIS A 559 -45.51 2.95 6.87
CA HIS A 559 -45.01 2.53 8.17
C HIS A 559 -45.10 3.69 9.17
N ILE A 560 -44.96 3.38 10.46
CA ILE A 560 -44.93 4.38 11.53
C ILE A 560 -43.61 5.17 11.44
N VAL A 561 -43.69 6.49 11.45
CA VAL A 561 -42.53 7.38 11.47
C VAL A 561 -42.55 8.22 12.74
N SER A 562 -41.40 8.34 13.40
CA SER A 562 -41.20 9.17 14.58
C SER A 562 -40.44 10.45 14.23
N ILE A 563 -40.90 11.59 14.69
CA ILE A 563 -40.18 12.86 14.65
C ILE A 563 -39.67 13.13 16.07
N PRO A 564 -38.34 13.25 16.29
CA PRO A 564 -37.79 13.44 17.63
C PRO A 564 -38.22 14.75 18.29
N ASP A 565 -38.05 14.81 19.61
CA ASP A 565 -38.27 16.02 20.40
C ASP A 565 -37.49 17.21 19.83
N HIS A 566 -38.08 18.41 19.90
CA HIS A 566 -37.51 19.66 19.41
C HIS A 566 -37.09 19.67 17.93
N THR A 567 -37.64 18.79 17.10
CA THR A 567 -37.32 18.69 15.67
C THR A 567 -38.45 19.29 14.83
N GLU A 568 -38.12 20.16 13.87
CA GLU A 568 -39.05 20.62 12.84
C GLU A 568 -38.73 19.93 11.51
N VAL A 569 -39.76 19.39 10.85
CA VAL A 569 -39.64 18.71 9.55
C VAL A 569 -40.71 19.20 8.58
N HIS A 570 -40.49 18.96 7.28
CA HIS A 570 -41.32 19.51 6.22
C HIS A 570 -41.75 18.43 5.21
N ALA A 571 -42.97 18.58 4.69
CA ALA A 571 -43.48 17.84 3.54
C ALA A 571 -44.42 18.73 2.70
N LEU A 572 -44.71 18.37 1.46
CA LEU A 572 -45.77 19.02 0.69
C LEU A 572 -47.14 18.53 1.17
N THR A 573 -47.36 17.22 1.10
CA THR A 573 -48.59 16.55 1.55
C THR A 573 -48.26 15.19 2.17
N ILE A 574 -49.14 14.66 3.02
CA ILE A 574 -48.99 13.34 3.63
C ILE A 574 -50.27 12.53 3.44
N THR A 575 -50.13 11.33 2.89
CA THR A 575 -51.17 10.30 2.86
C THR A 575 -50.75 9.13 3.76
N TYR A 576 -51.72 8.44 4.35
CA TYR A 576 -51.49 7.38 5.33
C TYR A 576 -52.12 6.08 4.86
N ASP A 577 -51.33 5.00 4.82
CA ASP A 577 -51.88 3.65 4.71
C ASP A 577 -52.60 3.24 6.02
N PRO A 578 -53.53 2.28 5.97
CA PRO A 578 -54.24 1.84 7.17
C PRO A 578 -53.29 1.42 8.31
N GLY A 579 -53.48 1.99 9.49
CA GLY A 579 -52.69 1.67 10.70
C GLY A 579 -51.36 2.41 10.84
N THR A 580 -51.01 3.32 9.93
CA THR A 580 -49.78 4.12 10.01
C THR A 580 -50.03 5.49 10.65
N LYS A 581 -48.97 6.10 11.19
CA LYS A 581 -49.04 7.43 11.83
C LYS A 581 -47.67 8.08 11.91
N VAL A 582 -47.68 9.40 12.05
CA VAL A 582 -46.52 10.16 12.53
C VAL A 582 -46.60 10.26 14.05
N GLN A 583 -45.53 9.86 14.74
CA GLN A 583 -45.37 10.04 16.18
C GLN A 583 -44.51 11.27 16.43
N LEU A 584 -45.11 12.31 16.99
CA LEU A 584 -44.42 13.54 17.35
C LEU A 584 -43.82 13.43 18.74
N GLY A 585 -42.53 13.71 18.84
CA GLY A 585 -41.85 13.98 20.09
C GLY A 585 -42.30 15.29 20.73
N THR A 586 -41.85 15.54 21.96
CA THR A 586 -42.13 16.77 22.70
C THR A 586 -41.60 17.98 21.93
N GLN A 587 -42.46 18.97 21.65
CA GLN A 587 -42.14 20.15 20.84
C GLN A 587 -41.68 19.85 19.39
N ALA A 588 -41.93 18.64 18.88
CA ALA A 588 -41.74 18.36 17.46
C ALA A 588 -42.75 19.14 16.62
N LYS A 589 -42.34 19.57 15.42
CA LYS A 589 -43.18 20.26 14.44
C LYS A 589 -43.12 19.55 13.10
N LEU A 590 -44.29 19.42 12.48
CA LEU A 590 -44.43 18.94 11.12
C LEU A 590 -45.16 20.03 10.32
N SER A 591 -44.46 20.62 9.38
CA SER A 591 -44.92 21.77 8.60
C SER A 591 -45.20 21.35 7.16
N LEU A 592 -46.46 21.45 6.72
CA LEU A 592 -46.87 21.14 5.35
C LEU A 592 -46.88 22.40 4.48
N ALA A 593 -46.24 22.33 3.30
CA ALA A 593 -46.31 23.39 2.31
C ALA A 593 -47.56 23.17 1.45
N ASN A 594 -48.60 24.00 1.65
CA ASN A 594 -49.77 24.05 0.78
C ASN A 594 -49.56 25.06 -0.34
#